data_AF-A0A958BWY7-F1
#
_entry.id   AF-A0A958BWY7-F1
#
_cell.length_a   1.000
_cell.length_b   1.000
_cell.length_c   1.000
_cell.angle_alpha   90.00
_cell.angle_beta   90.00
_cell.angle_gamma   90.00
#
_symmetry.space_group_name_H-M   'P 1'
#
loop_
_entity.id
_entity.type
_entity.pdbx_description
1 polymer ?
#
loop_
_entity_poly.entity_id
_entity_poly.type
_entity_poly.pdbx_seq_one_letter_code
_entity_poly.pdbx_strand_id
1 'polypeptide(L)' 'MIQAFVFIEAEPSRVQDLVPELAELRLANSVIKEVYAVTGRYDLIALIESPDITALGD' A
#
# COMPACT_ATOMS: atom_id res chain seq x y z
N MET A 1 -5.55 16.80 -1.84
CA MET A 1 -5.79 15.36 -1.96
C MET A 1 -4.82 14.83 -2.99
N ILE A 2 -3.93 13.94 -2.56
CA ILE A 2 -2.92 13.31 -3.39
C ILE A 2 -3.21 11.82 -3.47
N GLN A 3 -2.84 11.21 -4.58
CA GLN A 3 -2.87 9.77 -4.78
C GLN A 3 -1.47 9.31 -5.09
N ALA A 4 -1.04 8.24 -4.43
CA ALA A 4 0.31 7.69 -4.58
C ALA A 4 0.24 6.19 -4.81
N PHE A 5 1.10 5.72 -5.72
CA PHE A 5 1.38 4.30 -5.88
C PHE A 5 2.62 3.95 -5.07
N VAL A 6 2.47 3.02 -4.13
CA VAL A 6 3.58 2.48 -3.34
C VAL A 6 3.89 1.08 -3.84
N PHE A 7 5.13 0.90 -4.28
CA PHE A 7 5.66 -0.39 -4.72
C PHE A 7 6.38 -1.05 -3.55
N ILE A 8 5.98 -2.27 -3.20
CA ILE A 8 6.45 -2.97 -2.01
C ILE A 8 7.13 -4.27 -2.46
N GLU A 9 8.37 -4.46 -2.00
CA GLU A 9 9.06 -5.75 -2.04
C GLU A 9 8.80 -6.45 -0.70
N ALA A 10 8.34 -7.69 -0.75
CA ALA A 10 8.00 -8.48 0.43
C ALA A 10 8.57 -9.90 0.31
N GLU A 11 8.72 -10.58 1.45
CA GLU A 11 9.09 -12.00 1.39
C GLU A 11 7.96 -12.80 0.70
N PRO A 12 8.28 -13.71 -0.25
CA PRO A 12 7.28 -14.41 -1.05
C PRO A 12 6.22 -15.17 -0.23
N SER A 13 6.64 -15.72 0.91
CA SER A 13 5.76 -16.45 1.85
C SER A 13 4.71 -15.55 2.50
N ARG A 14 4.95 -14.23 2.58
CA ARG A 14 4.10 -13.27 3.27
C ARG A 14 3.17 -12.49 2.34
N VAL A 15 3.37 -12.54 1.03
CA VAL A 15 2.61 -11.73 0.07
C VAL A 15 1.11 -11.96 0.20
N GLN A 16 0.67 -13.21 0.35
CA GLN A 16 -0.76 -13.53 0.46
C GLN A 16 -1.39 -13.02 1.77
N ASP A 17 -0.62 -13.00 2.86
CA ASP A 17 -1.11 -12.51 4.16
C ASP A 17 -1.11 -10.98 4.22
N LEU A 18 -0.16 -10.34 3.52
CA LEU A 18 -0.01 -8.89 3.49
C LEU A 18 -1.12 -8.19 2.69
N VAL A 19 -1.68 -8.82 1.66
CA VAL A 19 -2.78 -8.22 0.87
C VAL A 19 -3.99 -7.85 1.76
N PRO A 20 -4.60 -8.79 2.52
CA PRO A 20 -5.72 -8.44 3.39
C PRO A 20 -5.30 -7.53 4.56
N GLU A 21 -4.11 -7.72 5.12
CA GLU A 21 -3.60 -6.88 6.22
C GLU A 21 -3.48 -5.41 5.79
N LEU A 22 -2.91 -5.17 4.60
CA LEU A 22 -2.75 -3.82 4.05
C LEU A 22 -4.08 -3.22 3.59
N ALA A 23 -5.01 -4.02 3.08
CA ALA A 23 -6.34 -3.55 2.68
C ALA A 23 -7.15 -3.01 3.88
N GLU A 24 -6.95 -3.58 5.06
CA GLU A 24 -7.63 -3.16 6.30
C GLU A 24 -6.88 -2.06 7.06
N LEU A 25 -5.66 -1.72 6.64
CA LEU A 25 -4.79 -0.82 7.37
C LEU A 25 -5.27 0.64 7.26
N ARG A 26 -5.70 1.20 8.39
CA ARG A 26 -6.03 2.61 8.52
C ARG A 26 -4.81 3.38 9.00
N LEU A 27 -4.20 4.14 8.10
CA LEU A 27 -3.16 5.09 8.47
C LEU A 27 -3.82 6.32 9.13
N ALA A 28 -3.09 7.02 9.98
CA ALA A 28 -3.62 8.09 10.82
C ALA A 28 -4.43 9.15 10.02
N ASN A 29 -3.95 9.52 8.83
CA ASN A 29 -4.60 10.49 7.95
C ASN A 29 -4.69 10.02 6.48
N SER A 30 -4.37 8.76 6.20
CA SER A 30 -4.29 8.22 4.83
C SER A 30 -5.10 6.93 4.73
N VAL A 31 -5.62 6.66 3.54
CA VAL A 31 -6.45 5.47 3.29
C VAL A 31 -5.86 4.69 2.14
N ILE A 32 -5.59 3.41 2.37
CA ILE A 32 -5.27 2.46 1.29
C ILE A 32 -6.59 2.14 0.58
N LYS A 33 -6.69 2.50 -0.69
CA LYS A 33 -7.88 2.26 -1.51
C LYS A 33 -7.89 0.85 -2.07
N GLU A 34 -6.75 0.44 -2.60
CA GLU A 34 -6.59 -0.81 -3.32
C GLU A 34 -5.19 -1.37 -3.11
N VAL A 35 -5.09 -2.69 -3.01
CA VAL A 35 -3.83 -3.43 -2.91
C VAL A 35 -3.87 -4.54 -3.95
N TYR A 36 -2.82 -4.64 -4.75
CA TYR A 36 -2.67 -5.66 -5.78
C TYR A 36 -1.40 -6.46 -5.53
N ALA A 37 -1.53 -7.78 -5.43
CA ALA A 37 -0.40 -8.67 -5.62
C ALA A 37 -0.09 -8.75 -7.12
N VAL A 38 1.14 -8.43 -7.49
CA VAL A 38 1.56 -8.32 -8.89
C VAL A 38 2.72 -9.28 -9.16
N THR A 39 2.89 -9.62 -10.43
CA THR A 39 4.08 -10.34 -10.89
C THR A 39 5.11 -9.33 -11.37
N GLY A 40 6.37 -9.50 -11.00
CA GLY A 40 7.45 -8.59 -11.44
C GLY A 40 8.55 -8.41 -10.40
N ARG A 41 9.20 -7.23 -10.45
CA ARG A 41 10.26 -6.84 -9.51
C ARG A 41 9.74 -6.57 -8.10
N TYR A 42 8.52 -6.04 -8.02
CA TYR A 42 7.81 -5.79 -6.79
C TYR A 42 6.73 -6.85 -6.63
N ASP A 43 6.41 -7.18 -5.39
CA ASP A 43 5.42 -8.21 -5.08
C ASP A 43 4.02 -7.61 -4.92
N LEU A 44 3.95 -6.35 -4.45
CA LEU A 44 2.71 -5.68 -4.11
C LEU A 44 2.72 -4.22 -4.60
N ILE A 45 1.55 -3.74 -5.02
CA ILE A 45 1.28 -2.33 -5.32
C ILE A 45 0.09 -1.88 -4.49
N ALA A 46 0.26 -0.80 -3.72
CA ALA A 46 -0.81 -0.17 -2.96
C ALA A 46 -1.14 1.22 -3.53
N LEU A 47 -2.42 1.49 -3.74
CA LEU A 47 -2.94 2.82 -4.06
C LEU A 47 -3.37 3.52 -2.77
N ILE A 48 -2.69 4.59 -2.42
CA ILE A 48 -2.93 5.36 -1.21
C ILE A 48 -3.51 6.71 -1.56
N GLU A 49 -4.58 7.09 -0.86
CA GLU A 49 -5.15 8.43 -0.90
C GLU A 49 -4.87 9.15 0.41
N SER A 50 -4.35 10.38 0.30
CA SER A 50 -3.96 11.19 1.44
C SER A 50 -4.35 12.66 1.21
N PRO A 51 -4.64 13.45 2.26
CA PRO A 51 -4.95 14.88 2.10
C PRO A 51 -3.77 15.66 1.50
N ASP A 52 -2.55 15.39 1.96
CA ASP A 52 -1.29 16.06 1.58
C ASP A 52 -0.08 15.10 1.69
N ILE A 53 1.10 15.55 1.24
CA ILE A 53 2.31 14.73 1.21
C ILE A 53 2.84 14.39 2.61
N THR A 54 2.68 15.32 3.56
CA THR A 54 3.11 15.15 4.95
C THR A 54 2.32 14.05 5.66
N ALA A 55 1.05 13.89 5.30
CA ALA A 55 0.17 12.85 5.80
C ALA A 55 0.44 11.45 5.20
N LEU A 56 1.21 11.36 4.11
CA LEU A 56 1.62 10.08 3.50
C LEU A 56 2.71 9.39 4.32
N GLY A 57 3.55 10.17 5.03
CA GLY A 57 4.69 9.73 5.83
C GLY A 57 5.91 10.63 5.58
N ASP A 58 6.80 10.70 6.59
CA ASP A 58 8.17 11.24 6.45
C ASP A 58 9.14 10.12 6.05
#